data_AF-A0A9E3SDL1-F1
#
_entry.id   AF-A0A9E3SDL1-F1
#
_cell.length_a   1.000
_cell.length_b   1.000
_cell.length_c   1.000
_cell.angle_alpha   90.00
_cell.angle_beta   90.00
_cell.angle_gamma   90.00
#
_symmetry.space_group_name_H-M   'P 1'
#
loop_
_entity.id
_entity.type
_entity.pdbx_description
1 polymer ?
#
loop_
_entity_poly.entity_id
_entity_poly.type
_entity_poly.pdbx_seq_one_letter_code
_entity_poly.pdbx_strand_id
1 'polypeptide(L)'
;MLKKLLFLSMVIFLQLTAINAQEKWNFQIMLGDNDFGPINTFMHAKFDHSNTLHQLHSAPDADKRIFGPFKTPLLRLFKKFTKKGILLTISDIEVTHNTDGTDSLKGSLIMPMLGKGLFKGARKNDSISGSFFSKAYNVLVHLDGFKTAGNARFDYSNLPEKISDTTQKYLFNTTYLNTRKWNKFMRRIEKLAKHAEDDLDLFFGFNLQAGKLPFSHFNLMFGDPSNETPDEEDALVQKTTGNIFYKKLTDHTALLEVKSFGGGAYEMDSV
;
A
#
# COMPACT_ATOMS: atom_id res chain seq x y z
N MET A 1 -10.73 23.96 -51.53
CA MET A 1 -11.24 24.46 -50.23
C MET A 1 -11.77 23.36 -49.32
N LEU A 2 -12.62 22.45 -49.80
CA LEU A 2 -13.27 21.39 -48.99
C LEU A 2 -12.31 20.48 -48.18
N LYS A 3 -11.16 20.10 -48.75
CA LYS A 3 -10.15 19.25 -48.07
C LYS A 3 -9.47 19.93 -46.88
N LYS A 4 -9.29 21.26 -46.90
CA LYS A 4 -8.72 22.02 -45.76
C LYS A 4 -9.73 22.16 -44.62
N LEU A 5 -11.03 22.26 -44.95
CA LEU A 5 -12.11 22.33 -43.96
C LEU A 5 -12.28 20.99 -43.20
N LEU A 6 -12.22 19.87 -43.92
CA LEU A 6 -12.28 18.51 -43.34
C LEU A 6 -11.07 18.19 -42.45
N PHE A 7 -9.87 18.64 -42.83
CA PHE A 7 -8.68 18.45 -42.01
C PHE A 7 -8.74 19.29 -40.72
N LEU A 8 -9.22 20.53 -40.81
CA LEU A 8 -9.41 21.41 -39.66
C LEU A 8 -10.49 20.87 -38.70
N SER A 9 -11.61 20.35 -39.24
CA SER A 9 -12.65 19.73 -38.39
C SER A 9 -12.17 18.46 -37.71
N MET A 10 -11.33 17.65 -38.37
CA MET A 10 -10.74 16.44 -37.77
C MET A 10 -9.74 16.79 -36.66
N VAL A 11 -8.91 17.82 -36.83
CA VAL A 11 -7.99 18.30 -35.78
C VAL A 11 -8.76 18.90 -34.61
N ILE A 12 -9.84 19.65 -34.85
CA ILE A 12 -10.71 20.20 -33.79
C ILE A 12 -11.45 19.07 -33.04
N PHE A 13 -11.89 18.01 -33.73
CA PHE A 13 -12.51 16.84 -33.08
C PHE A 13 -11.50 16.00 -32.27
N LEU A 14 -10.25 15.92 -32.73
CA LEU A 14 -9.14 15.31 -32.00
C LEU A 14 -8.70 16.15 -30.78
N GLN A 15 -8.86 17.47 -30.82
CA GLN A 15 -8.59 18.33 -29.67
C GLN A 15 -9.79 18.42 -28.70
N LEU A 16 -11.03 18.26 -29.16
CA LEU A 16 -12.21 18.18 -28.29
C LEU A 16 -12.37 16.82 -27.58
N THR A 17 -11.76 15.75 -28.09
CA THR A 17 -11.73 14.44 -27.43
C THR A 17 -10.54 14.28 -26.49
N ALA A 18 -9.61 15.23 -26.50
CA ALA A 18 -8.45 15.27 -25.62
C ALA A 18 -8.65 16.34 -24.56
N ILE A 19 -9.02 15.89 -23.36
CA ILE A 19 -8.76 16.42 -22.01
C ILE A 19 -10.02 16.15 -21.16
N ASN A 20 -10.34 14.87 -20.94
CA ASN A 20 -10.71 14.50 -19.59
C ASN A 20 -9.38 14.29 -18.87
N ALA A 21 -8.75 15.39 -18.43
CA ALA A 21 -7.60 15.31 -17.54
C ALA A 21 -8.06 14.49 -16.33
N GLN A 22 -7.55 13.26 -16.20
CA GLN A 22 -7.77 12.48 -14.99
C GLN A 22 -7.10 13.25 -13.86
N GLU A 23 -7.90 13.69 -12.88
CA GLU A 23 -7.34 14.32 -11.71
C GLU A 23 -6.49 13.32 -10.95
N LYS A 24 -5.30 13.75 -10.54
CA LYS A 24 -4.36 12.95 -9.76
C LYS A 24 -4.47 13.35 -8.30
N TRP A 25 -4.50 12.34 -7.45
CA TRP A 25 -4.63 12.46 -6.00
C TRP A 25 -3.50 11.68 -5.35
N ASN A 26 -2.87 12.25 -4.32
CA ASN A 26 -1.93 11.53 -3.49
C ASN A 26 -2.68 10.99 -2.27
N PHE A 27 -2.69 9.68 -2.10
CA PHE A 27 -3.35 8.97 -1.01
C PHE A 27 -2.32 8.34 -0.08
N GLN A 28 -2.55 8.47 1.22
CA GLN A 28 -1.90 7.70 2.25
C GLN A 28 -2.83 6.55 2.66
N ILE A 29 -2.29 5.33 2.69
CA ILE A 29 -3.00 4.13 3.11
C ILE A 29 -2.41 3.67 4.45
N MET A 30 -3.26 3.54 5.47
CA MET A 30 -2.90 2.97 6.76
C MET A 30 -3.62 1.65 6.96
N LEU A 31 -2.89 0.62 7.39
CA LEU A 31 -3.41 -0.73 7.63
C LEU A 31 -3.43 -1.02 9.13
N GLY A 32 -4.62 -1.12 9.73
CA GLY A 32 -4.78 -1.43 11.15
C GLY A 32 -4.15 -0.37 12.04
N ASP A 33 -3.38 -0.81 13.03
CA ASP A 33 -2.63 0.05 13.95
C ASP A 33 -1.34 0.62 13.31
N ASN A 34 -1.21 0.48 11.99
CA ASN A 34 -0.15 1.07 11.17
C ASN A 34 1.23 0.38 11.31
N ASP A 35 1.27 -0.94 11.52
CA ASP A 35 2.50 -1.73 11.69
C ASP A 35 3.47 -1.67 10.49
N PHE A 36 2.95 -1.43 9.28
CA PHE A 36 3.76 -1.28 8.06
C PHE A 36 4.04 0.19 7.72
N GLY A 37 3.54 1.08 8.58
CA GLY A 37 3.37 2.50 8.43
C GLY A 37 2.68 2.97 7.14
N PRO A 38 2.64 4.29 6.89
CA PRO A 38 1.80 4.85 5.84
C PRO A 38 2.35 4.55 4.43
N ILE A 39 1.52 3.92 3.59
CA ILE A 39 1.86 3.64 2.19
C ILE A 39 1.28 4.76 1.32
N ASN A 40 2.14 5.55 0.67
CA ASN A 40 1.67 6.59 -0.25
C ASN A 40 1.43 6.03 -1.66
N THR A 41 0.31 6.37 -2.27
CA THR A 41 -0.06 5.95 -3.62
C THR A 41 -0.69 7.09 -4.40
N PHE A 42 -0.46 7.12 -5.70
CA PHE A 42 -1.22 8.01 -6.56
C PHE A 42 -2.49 7.33 -7.05
N MET A 43 -3.62 8.00 -6.87
CA MET A 43 -4.91 7.61 -7.43
C MET A 43 -5.36 8.58 -8.51
N HIS A 44 -6.00 8.04 -9.54
CA HIS A 44 -6.58 8.78 -10.64
C HIS A 44 -8.09 8.76 -10.53
N ALA A 45 -8.69 9.94 -10.51
CA ALA A 45 -10.14 10.10 -10.49
C ALA A 45 -10.71 10.03 -11.91
N LYS A 46 -11.86 9.35 -12.02
CA LYS A 46 -12.70 9.42 -13.21
C LYS A 46 -14.06 9.97 -12.84
N PHE A 47 -14.49 10.90 -13.67
CA PHE A 47 -15.78 11.56 -13.58
C PHE A 47 -16.68 11.06 -14.70
N ASP A 48 -17.98 10.98 -14.42
CA ASP A 48 -18.98 10.69 -15.44
C ASP A 48 -19.33 11.94 -16.26
N HIS A 49 -20.32 11.83 -17.15
CA HIS A 49 -20.77 12.96 -17.98
C HIS A 49 -21.40 14.11 -17.19
N SER A 50 -21.86 13.85 -15.96
CA SER A 50 -22.41 14.85 -15.05
C SER A 50 -21.35 15.50 -14.16
N ASN A 51 -20.07 15.19 -14.39
CA ASN A 51 -18.92 15.59 -13.57
C ASN A 51 -18.97 15.03 -12.14
N THR A 52 -19.64 13.88 -11.96
CA THR A 52 -19.70 13.17 -10.67
C THR A 52 -18.58 12.14 -10.61
N LEU A 53 -17.86 12.10 -9.48
CA LEU A 53 -16.80 11.11 -9.23
C LEU A 53 -17.42 9.71 -9.22
N HIS A 54 -17.02 8.84 -10.15
CA HIS A 54 -17.55 7.46 -10.22
C HIS A 54 -16.48 6.39 -9.96
N GLN A 55 -15.19 6.73 -10.10
CA GLN A 55 -14.10 5.79 -9.86
C GLN A 55 -12.81 6.49 -9.40
N LEU A 56 -12.10 5.87 -8.47
CA LEU A 56 -10.71 6.13 -8.13
C LEU A 56 -9.88 4.88 -8.41
N HIS A 57 -8.68 5.01 -8.98
CA HIS A 57 -7.81 3.86 -9.18
C HIS A 57 -6.32 4.20 -9.10
N SER A 58 -5.50 3.28 -8.60
CA SER A 58 -4.04 3.45 -8.65
C SER A 58 -3.50 3.33 -10.07
N ALA A 59 -2.20 3.59 -10.23
CA ALA A 59 -1.51 3.52 -11.51
C ALA A 59 -1.77 2.19 -12.26
N PRO A 60 -2.11 2.24 -13.57
CA PRO A 60 -2.26 1.03 -14.36
C PRO A 60 -0.92 0.31 -14.56
N ASP A 61 -0.96 -0.94 -15.00
CA ASP A 61 0.21 -1.76 -15.33
C ASP A 61 1.22 -1.99 -14.19
N ALA A 62 0.81 -1.81 -12.93
CA ALA A 62 1.62 -2.13 -11.75
C ALA A 62 2.08 -3.60 -11.74
N ASP A 63 1.23 -4.51 -12.21
CA ASP A 63 1.60 -5.91 -12.38
C ASP A 63 2.78 -6.11 -13.37
N LYS A 64 2.89 -5.33 -14.45
CA LYS A 64 4.05 -5.37 -15.35
C LYS A 64 5.31 -4.87 -14.64
N ARG A 65 5.17 -3.83 -13.81
CA ARG A 65 6.29 -3.29 -13.01
C ARG A 65 6.78 -4.29 -11.96
N ILE A 66 5.86 -4.96 -11.26
CA ILE A 66 6.15 -5.94 -10.20
C ILE A 66 6.62 -7.29 -10.74
N PHE A 67 5.93 -7.86 -11.73
CA PHE A 67 6.15 -9.23 -12.19
C PHE A 67 6.95 -9.32 -13.50
N GLY A 68 7.04 -8.23 -14.25
CA GLY A 68 7.62 -8.17 -15.59
C GLY A 68 6.61 -8.50 -16.70
N PRO A 69 6.83 -7.99 -17.93
CA PRO A 69 5.84 -8.02 -19.01
C PRO A 69 5.47 -9.42 -19.48
N PHE A 70 6.35 -10.41 -19.31
CA PHE A 70 6.11 -11.78 -19.77
C PHE A 70 5.22 -12.61 -18.82
N LYS A 71 5.13 -12.24 -17.53
CA LYS A 71 4.33 -12.99 -16.55
C LYS A 71 2.93 -12.43 -16.40
N THR A 72 2.75 -11.15 -16.72
CA THR A 72 1.50 -10.41 -16.56
C THR A 72 0.30 -11.03 -17.30
N PRO A 73 0.40 -11.44 -18.59
CA PRO A 73 -0.74 -12.00 -19.31
C PRO A 73 -1.32 -13.24 -18.62
N LEU A 74 -0.44 -14.10 -18.11
CA LEU A 74 -0.82 -15.31 -17.38
C LEU A 74 -1.51 -14.97 -16.05
N LEU A 75 -0.97 -14.00 -15.29
CA LEU A 75 -1.56 -13.57 -14.02
C LEU A 75 -2.96 -12.95 -14.20
N ARG A 76 -3.15 -12.18 -15.28
CA ARG A 76 -4.45 -11.60 -15.63
C ARG A 76 -5.46 -12.67 -16.06
N LEU A 77 -5.03 -13.71 -16.79
CA LEU A 77 -5.88 -14.83 -17.20
C LEU A 77 -6.43 -15.60 -16.00
N PHE A 78 -5.62 -15.79 -14.95
CA PHE A 78 -6.03 -16.42 -13.69
C PHE A 78 -6.87 -15.52 -12.76
N LYS A 79 -7.31 -14.34 -13.23
CA LYS A 79 -8.11 -13.36 -12.47
C LYS A 79 -7.49 -12.95 -11.12
N LYS A 80 -6.18 -13.13 -10.94
CA LYS A 80 -5.45 -12.71 -9.73
C LYS A 80 -5.23 -11.20 -9.68
N PHE A 81 -5.30 -10.53 -10.84
CA PHE A 81 -5.20 -9.08 -10.97
C PHE A 81 -6.34 -8.53 -11.82
N THR A 82 -6.66 -7.26 -11.61
CA THR A 82 -7.63 -6.52 -12.42
C THR A 82 -7.16 -6.46 -13.89
N LYS A 83 -8.08 -6.28 -14.85
CA LYS A 83 -7.78 -6.34 -16.31
C LYS A 83 -6.66 -5.38 -16.76
N LYS A 84 -6.39 -4.31 -16.00
CA LYS A 84 -5.35 -3.30 -16.28
C LYS A 84 -4.14 -3.37 -15.34
N GLY A 85 -4.05 -4.39 -14.49
CA GLY A 85 -2.93 -4.49 -13.54
C GLY A 85 -2.94 -3.42 -12.46
N ILE A 86 -4.11 -2.91 -12.09
CA ILE A 86 -4.30 -1.90 -11.05
C ILE A 86 -4.34 -2.59 -9.68
N LEU A 87 -3.63 -2.02 -8.68
CA LEU A 87 -3.49 -2.58 -7.32
C LEU A 87 -4.55 -2.09 -6.34
N LEU A 88 -5.14 -0.91 -6.58
CA LEU A 88 -6.22 -0.37 -5.77
C LEU A 88 -7.26 0.28 -6.68
N THR A 89 -8.52 -0.06 -6.49
CA THR A 89 -9.65 0.56 -7.20
C THR A 89 -10.79 0.77 -6.24
N ILE A 90 -11.41 1.94 -6.30
CA ILE A 90 -12.72 2.22 -5.71
C ILE A 90 -13.65 2.47 -6.90
N SER A 91 -14.57 1.56 -7.17
CA SER A 91 -15.53 1.63 -8.28
C SER A 91 -16.95 1.87 -7.79
N ASP A 92 -17.81 2.23 -8.73
CA ASP A 92 -19.25 2.38 -8.49
C ASP A 92 -19.51 3.35 -7.34
N ILE A 93 -18.80 4.49 -7.35
CA ILE A 93 -18.88 5.49 -6.30
C ILE A 93 -20.23 6.21 -6.39
N GLU A 94 -21.04 6.04 -5.36
CA GLU A 94 -22.23 6.82 -5.08
C GLU A 94 -21.85 8.05 -4.26
N VAL A 95 -22.24 9.22 -4.75
CA VAL A 95 -21.99 10.52 -4.11
C VAL A 95 -23.31 11.05 -3.53
N THR A 96 -23.33 11.35 -2.23
CA THR A 96 -24.45 12.03 -1.57
C THR A 96 -24.00 13.39 -1.05
N HIS A 97 -24.54 14.46 -1.62
CA HIS A 97 -24.22 15.84 -1.22
C HIS A 97 -24.87 16.18 0.12
N ASN A 98 -24.07 16.60 1.10
CA ASN A 98 -24.57 17.09 2.38
C ASN A 98 -24.65 18.63 2.41
N THR A 99 -25.42 19.16 3.36
CA THR A 99 -25.67 20.61 3.48
C THR A 99 -24.48 21.41 4.00
N ASP A 100 -23.47 20.75 4.59
CA ASP A 100 -22.25 21.36 5.15
C ASP A 100 -21.11 21.50 4.13
N GLY A 101 -21.38 21.18 2.85
CA GLY A 101 -20.38 21.19 1.76
C GLY A 101 -19.49 19.94 1.73
N THR A 102 -19.81 18.91 2.51
CA THR A 102 -19.14 17.60 2.45
C THR A 102 -19.95 16.65 1.57
N ASP A 103 -19.30 15.87 0.72
CA ASP A 103 -19.95 14.77 -0.01
C ASP A 103 -19.68 13.44 0.67
N SER A 104 -20.72 12.67 0.97
CA SER A 104 -20.57 11.28 1.42
C SER A 104 -20.30 10.38 0.22
N LEU A 105 -19.30 9.51 0.32
CA LEU A 105 -18.91 8.56 -0.72
C LEU A 105 -19.18 7.13 -0.26
N LYS A 106 -19.80 6.32 -1.12
CA LYS A 106 -19.93 4.86 -0.93
C LYS A 106 -19.53 4.16 -2.21
N GLY A 107 -18.77 3.08 -2.14
CA GLY A 107 -18.36 2.36 -3.35
C GLY A 107 -17.76 0.99 -3.05
N SER A 108 -17.38 0.28 -4.10
CA SER A 108 -16.71 -1.02 -4.00
C SER A 108 -15.20 -0.82 -4.08
N LEU A 109 -14.48 -1.14 -3.00
CA LEU A 109 -13.03 -1.13 -3.00
C LEU A 109 -12.49 -2.53 -3.30
N ILE A 110 -11.52 -2.59 -4.20
CA ILE A 110 -10.81 -3.80 -4.60
C ILE A 110 -9.31 -3.55 -4.51
N MET A 111 -8.63 -4.36 -3.71
CA MET A 111 -7.17 -4.48 -3.69
C MET A 111 -6.83 -5.96 -3.84
N PRO A 112 -6.19 -6.41 -4.94
CA PRO A 112 -5.93 -7.84 -5.17
C PRO A 112 -5.24 -8.56 -4.01
N MET A 113 -4.42 -7.83 -3.24
CA MET A 113 -3.69 -8.36 -2.10
C MET A 113 -4.44 -8.27 -0.78
N LEU A 114 -5.40 -7.34 -0.60
CA LEU A 114 -6.15 -7.15 0.65
C LEU A 114 -7.64 -7.56 0.53
N GLY A 115 -8.06 -7.99 -0.64
CA GLY A 115 -9.42 -8.42 -0.93
C GLY A 115 -10.32 -7.31 -1.46
N LYS A 116 -11.63 -7.50 -1.26
CA LYS A 116 -12.68 -6.56 -1.71
C LYS A 116 -13.60 -6.22 -0.56
N GLY A 117 -14.14 -5.01 -0.55
CA GLY A 117 -15.00 -4.54 0.54
C GLY A 117 -15.80 -3.30 0.15
N LEU A 118 -16.71 -2.92 1.05
CA LEU A 118 -17.43 -1.66 0.94
C LEU A 118 -16.52 -0.53 1.41
N PHE A 119 -16.29 0.45 0.55
CA PHE A 119 -15.67 1.72 0.90
C PHE A 119 -16.74 2.69 1.40
N LYS A 120 -16.44 3.35 2.51
CA LYS A 120 -17.22 4.49 3.02
C LYS A 120 -16.24 5.63 3.23
N GLY A 121 -16.55 6.80 2.67
CA GLY A 121 -15.68 7.95 2.76
C GLY A 121 -16.44 9.27 2.69
N ALA A 122 -15.69 10.34 2.72
CA ALA A 122 -16.15 11.70 2.56
C ALA A 122 -15.19 12.46 1.65
N ARG A 123 -15.72 13.36 0.82
CA ARG A 123 -14.96 14.34 0.06
C ARG A 123 -15.30 15.73 0.58
N LYS A 124 -14.29 16.55 0.84
CA LYS A 124 -14.46 17.95 1.20
C LYS A 124 -13.35 18.76 0.56
N ASN A 125 -13.71 19.69 -0.32
CA ASN A 125 -12.74 20.44 -1.11
C ASN A 125 -11.78 19.51 -1.87
N ASP A 126 -10.48 19.70 -1.70
CA ASP A 126 -9.40 18.93 -2.31
C ASP A 126 -8.96 17.72 -1.46
N SER A 127 -9.78 17.27 -0.49
CA SER A 127 -9.51 16.06 0.29
C SER A 127 -10.59 14.99 0.12
N ILE A 128 -10.14 13.73 0.16
CA ILE A 128 -10.98 12.54 0.22
C ILE A 128 -10.45 11.68 1.35
N SER A 129 -11.30 11.34 2.31
CA SER A 129 -10.97 10.36 3.35
C SER A 129 -11.94 9.21 3.33
N GLY A 130 -11.55 8.06 3.83
CA GLY A 130 -12.46 6.94 3.98
C GLY A 130 -11.78 5.68 4.48
N SER A 131 -12.55 4.61 4.56
CA SER A 131 -12.06 3.34 5.02
C SER A 131 -12.77 2.16 4.38
N PHE A 132 -12.11 1.01 4.45
CA PHE A 132 -12.72 -0.28 4.19
C PHE A 132 -12.20 -1.33 5.18
N PHE A 133 -13.03 -2.31 5.52
CA PHE A 133 -12.62 -3.42 6.36
C PHE A 133 -12.20 -4.61 5.50
N SER A 134 -10.93 -5.01 5.61
CA SER A 134 -10.43 -6.22 4.97
C SER A 134 -10.78 -7.44 5.80
N LYS A 135 -11.76 -8.23 5.33
CA LYS A 135 -12.11 -9.51 5.96
C LYS A 135 -10.99 -10.55 5.91
N ALA A 136 -10.13 -10.49 4.88
CA ALA A 136 -9.06 -11.46 4.68
C ALA A 136 -7.97 -11.33 5.75
N TYR A 137 -7.73 -10.11 6.23
CA TYR A 137 -6.69 -9.79 7.21
C TYR A 137 -7.27 -9.31 8.55
N ASN A 138 -8.60 -9.29 8.68
CA ASN A 138 -9.31 -8.81 9.86
C ASN A 138 -8.85 -7.41 10.31
N VAL A 139 -8.66 -6.50 9.35
CA VAL A 139 -8.04 -5.20 9.58
C VAL A 139 -8.82 -4.07 8.91
N LEU A 140 -8.91 -2.93 9.59
CA LEU A 140 -9.45 -1.70 9.03
C LEU A 140 -8.36 -0.99 8.21
N VAL A 141 -8.71 -0.57 7.00
CA VAL A 141 -7.81 0.17 6.13
C VAL A 141 -8.34 1.58 5.98
N HIS A 142 -7.53 2.56 6.33
CA HIS A 142 -7.82 3.98 6.16
C HIS A 142 -7.14 4.52 4.92
N LEU A 143 -7.83 5.40 4.21
CA LEU A 143 -7.34 6.08 3.03
C LEU A 143 -7.57 7.58 3.20
N ASP A 144 -6.51 8.36 3.15
CA ASP A 144 -6.57 9.82 3.22
C ASP A 144 -5.85 10.40 2.01
N GLY A 145 -6.58 11.13 1.19
CA GLY A 145 -6.12 11.61 -0.10
C GLY A 145 -6.28 13.11 -0.24
N PHE A 146 -5.33 13.71 -0.95
CA PHE A 146 -5.39 15.12 -1.35
C PHE A 146 -5.08 15.28 -2.84
N LYS A 147 -5.71 16.26 -3.46
CA LYS A 147 -5.45 16.58 -4.87
C LYS A 147 -4.00 17.01 -5.05
N THR A 148 -3.35 16.52 -6.11
CA THR A 148 -1.93 16.79 -6.36
C THR A 148 -1.66 17.15 -7.82
N ALA A 149 -0.48 17.72 -8.09
CA ALA A 149 -0.06 18.05 -9.44
C ALA A 149 0.05 16.79 -10.30
N GLY A 150 -0.39 16.85 -11.56
CA GLY A 150 -0.40 15.69 -12.45
C GLY A 150 1.00 15.07 -12.69
N ASN A 151 2.05 15.88 -12.62
CA ASN A 151 3.44 15.47 -12.79
C ASN A 151 4.15 15.04 -11.50
N ALA A 152 3.46 15.02 -10.35
CA ALA A 152 4.03 14.55 -9.10
C ALA A 152 4.54 13.11 -9.25
N ARG A 153 5.74 12.83 -8.72
CA ARG A 153 6.37 11.51 -8.77
C ARG A 153 7.20 11.30 -7.52
N PHE A 154 7.30 10.05 -7.08
CA PHE A 154 8.28 9.65 -6.08
C PHE A 154 9.62 9.35 -6.74
N ASP A 155 10.70 9.47 -5.98
CA ASP A 155 12.05 9.11 -6.41
C ASP A 155 12.61 8.01 -5.52
N TYR A 156 12.86 6.86 -6.12
CA TYR A 156 13.36 5.67 -5.46
C TYR A 156 14.74 5.26 -5.95
N SER A 157 15.45 6.13 -6.69
CA SER A 157 16.74 5.79 -7.31
C SER A 157 17.75 5.20 -6.34
N ASN A 158 17.76 5.70 -5.11
CA ASN A 158 18.74 5.36 -4.07
C ASN A 158 18.26 4.22 -3.16
N LEU A 159 17.02 3.76 -3.32
CA LEU A 159 16.45 2.72 -2.46
C LEU A 159 17.16 1.37 -2.58
N PRO A 160 17.55 0.88 -3.77
CA PRO A 160 18.26 -0.39 -3.89
C PRO A 160 19.62 -0.40 -3.15
N GLU A 161 20.38 0.69 -3.23
CA GLU A 161 21.64 0.84 -2.52
C GLU A 161 21.42 0.78 -1.01
N LYS A 162 20.47 1.58 -0.48
CA LYS A 162 20.11 1.56 0.94
C LYS A 162 19.66 0.19 1.44
N ILE A 163 18.87 -0.55 0.65
CA ILE A 163 18.47 -1.93 0.98
C ILE A 163 19.70 -2.83 1.05
N SER A 164 20.62 -2.72 0.09
CA SER A 164 21.84 -3.51 0.05
C SER A 164 22.70 -3.26 1.28
N ASP A 165 23.00 -1.99 1.56
CA ASP A 165 23.87 -1.57 2.66
C ASP A 165 23.28 -1.95 4.02
N THR A 166 21.99 -1.70 4.21
CA THR A 166 21.29 -2.07 5.45
C THR A 166 21.30 -3.58 5.64
N THR A 167 21.03 -4.35 4.59
CA THR A 167 21.07 -5.82 4.69
C THR A 167 22.49 -6.30 4.97
N GLN A 168 23.51 -5.74 4.32
CA GLN A 168 24.90 -6.12 4.56
C GLN A 168 25.34 -5.83 6.00
N LYS A 169 24.89 -4.72 6.56
CA LYS A 169 25.23 -4.31 7.92
C LYS A 169 24.59 -5.21 8.99
N TYR A 170 23.33 -5.62 8.79
CA TYR A 170 22.54 -6.26 9.86
C TYR A 170 22.19 -7.73 9.62
N LEU A 171 22.42 -8.28 8.42
CA LEU A 171 22.13 -9.68 8.16
C LEU A 171 23.12 -10.59 8.89
N PHE A 172 22.59 -11.46 9.76
CA PHE A 172 23.38 -12.41 10.54
C PHE A 172 24.31 -13.29 9.67
N ASN A 173 23.82 -13.80 8.55
CA ASN A 173 24.61 -14.62 7.63
C ASN A 173 24.91 -13.90 6.31
N THR A 174 25.95 -13.07 6.33
CA THR A 174 26.40 -12.28 5.17
C THR A 174 26.87 -13.12 3.99
N THR A 175 27.24 -14.40 4.19
CA THR A 175 27.66 -15.28 3.07
C THR A 175 26.56 -15.44 2.03
N TYR A 176 25.30 -15.30 2.43
CA TYR A 176 24.16 -15.38 1.51
C TYR A 176 24.16 -14.25 0.46
N LEU A 177 24.73 -13.09 0.79
CA LEU A 177 24.81 -11.93 -0.11
C LEU A 177 25.65 -12.23 -1.36
N ASN A 178 26.51 -13.25 -1.31
CA ASN A 178 27.29 -13.70 -2.47
C ASN A 178 26.54 -14.69 -3.36
N THR A 179 25.30 -15.07 -3.02
CA THR A 179 24.55 -16.08 -3.77
C THR A 179 23.89 -15.53 -5.03
N ARG A 180 23.68 -16.41 -6.02
CA ARG A 180 22.90 -16.08 -7.23
C ARG A 180 21.46 -15.65 -6.91
N LYS A 181 20.88 -16.15 -5.81
CA LYS A 181 19.53 -15.80 -5.38
C LYS A 181 19.45 -14.36 -4.90
N TRP A 182 20.38 -13.93 -4.03
CA TRP A 182 20.50 -12.53 -3.60
C TRP A 182 20.74 -11.58 -4.77
N ASN A 183 21.72 -11.87 -5.62
CA ASN A 183 22.01 -11.04 -6.80
C ASN A 183 20.80 -10.90 -7.74
N LYS A 184 20.00 -11.96 -7.89
CA LYS A 184 18.75 -11.93 -8.67
C LYS A 184 17.65 -11.13 -7.98
N PHE A 185 17.59 -11.16 -6.65
CA PHE A 185 16.69 -10.32 -5.87
C PHE A 185 17.06 -8.84 -6.05
N MET A 186 18.31 -8.44 -5.84
CA MET A 186 18.76 -7.05 -5.98
C MET A 186 18.52 -6.48 -7.38
N ARG A 187 18.84 -7.22 -8.44
CA ARG A 187 18.52 -6.81 -9.83
C ARG A 187 17.03 -6.56 -10.07
N ARG A 188 16.15 -7.28 -9.36
CA ARG A 188 14.70 -7.06 -9.45
C ARG A 188 14.28 -5.83 -8.67
N ILE A 189 14.87 -5.59 -7.50
CA ILE A 189 14.62 -4.39 -6.71
C ILE A 189 15.11 -3.14 -7.46
N GLU A 190 16.30 -3.17 -8.07
CA GLU A 190 16.80 -2.08 -8.93
C GLU A 190 15.83 -1.77 -10.06
N LYS A 191 15.35 -2.80 -10.78
CA LYS A 191 14.38 -2.63 -11.84
C LYS A 191 13.05 -2.08 -11.32
N LEU A 192 12.59 -2.57 -10.17
CA LEU A 192 11.35 -2.10 -9.55
C LEU A 192 11.48 -0.63 -9.14
N ALA A 193 12.54 -0.25 -8.43
CA ALA A 193 12.78 1.12 -7.99
C ALA A 193 12.87 2.12 -9.17
N LYS A 194 13.43 1.70 -10.31
CA LYS A 194 13.48 2.53 -11.53
C LYS A 194 12.11 2.79 -12.16
N HIS A 195 11.14 1.90 -11.94
CA HIS A 195 9.87 1.92 -12.65
C HIS A 195 8.65 2.12 -11.77
N ALA A 196 8.75 1.86 -10.47
CA ALA A 196 7.67 2.04 -9.51
C ALA A 196 7.16 3.48 -9.54
N GLU A 197 5.85 3.63 -9.50
CA GLU A 197 5.23 4.96 -9.53
C GLU A 197 5.00 5.52 -8.12
N ASP A 198 4.88 4.64 -7.13
CA ASP A 198 4.57 4.97 -5.73
C ASP A 198 4.95 3.86 -4.73
N ASP A 199 4.66 4.07 -3.45
CA ASP A 199 5.04 3.15 -2.37
C ASP A 199 4.24 1.85 -2.46
N LEU A 200 3.03 1.88 -3.02
CA LEU A 200 2.19 0.69 -3.17
C LEU A 200 2.84 -0.32 -4.12
N ASP A 201 3.38 0.14 -5.25
CA ASP A 201 4.15 -0.68 -6.18
C ASP A 201 5.39 -1.29 -5.49
N LEU A 202 6.13 -0.47 -4.75
CA LEU A 202 7.34 -0.89 -4.04
C LEU A 202 7.03 -1.89 -2.94
N PHE A 203 6.05 -1.61 -2.09
CA PHE A 203 5.65 -2.46 -0.97
C PHE A 203 5.35 -3.87 -1.47
N PHE A 204 4.43 -4.00 -2.42
CA PHE A 204 4.05 -5.31 -2.92
C PHE A 204 5.16 -5.96 -3.75
N GLY A 205 5.84 -5.17 -4.57
CA GLY A 205 6.92 -5.66 -5.41
C GLY A 205 8.09 -6.21 -4.60
N PHE A 206 8.55 -5.47 -3.59
CA PHE A 206 9.61 -5.88 -2.68
C PHE A 206 9.21 -7.13 -1.90
N ASN A 207 8.09 -7.09 -1.17
CA ASN A 207 7.70 -8.18 -0.26
C ASN A 207 7.47 -9.50 -1.01
N LEU A 208 6.94 -9.44 -2.24
CA LEU A 208 6.83 -10.61 -3.11
C LEU A 208 8.19 -11.21 -3.55
N GLN A 209 9.22 -10.37 -3.77
CA GLN A 209 10.56 -10.87 -4.08
C GLN A 209 11.27 -11.38 -2.83
N ALA A 210 11.14 -10.66 -1.71
CA ALA A 210 11.73 -11.01 -0.43
C ALA A 210 11.24 -12.37 0.07
N GLY A 211 9.96 -12.70 -0.09
CA GLY A 211 9.41 -14.02 0.27
C GLY A 211 10.00 -15.22 -0.50
N LYS A 212 10.91 -15.01 -1.47
CA LYS A 212 11.66 -16.07 -2.17
C LYS A 212 13.07 -16.26 -1.62
N LEU A 213 13.49 -15.39 -0.72
CA LEU A 213 14.74 -15.50 0.02
C LEU A 213 14.53 -16.48 1.19
N PRO A 214 15.58 -17.13 1.69
CA PRO A 214 15.52 -18.00 2.86
C PRO A 214 15.58 -17.19 4.17
N PHE A 215 15.08 -15.96 4.15
CA PHE A 215 15.00 -15.09 5.31
C PHE A 215 13.57 -15.08 5.81
N SER A 216 13.37 -15.24 7.12
CA SER A 216 12.12 -14.89 7.76
C SER A 216 12.14 -13.39 8.09
N HIS A 217 10.96 -12.76 8.15
CA HIS A 217 10.79 -11.37 8.61
C HIS A 217 11.56 -10.29 7.83
N PHE A 218 11.94 -10.56 6.57
CA PHE A 218 12.58 -9.57 5.71
C PHE A 218 11.53 -8.81 4.89
N ASN A 219 11.09 -7.66 5.39
CA ASN A 219 10.03 -6.86 4.78
C ASN A 219 10.47 -5.40 4.56
N LEU A 220 9.79 -4.73 3.63
CA LEU A 220 9.88 -3.27 3.50
C LEU A 220 8.69 -2.65 4.23
N MET A 221 8.98 -1.74 5.16
CA MET A 221 8.01 -0.94 5.91
C MET A 221 8.24 0.54 5.58
N PHE A 222 7.18 1.33 5.59
CA PHE A 222 7.21 2.76 5.31
C PHE A 222 6.89 3.49 6.60
N GLY A 223 7.72 4.41 7.04
CA GLY A 223 7.46 5.12 8.30
C GLY A 223 8.67 5.89 8.74
N ASP A 224 8.45 6.82 9.67
CA ASP A 224 9.54 7.52 10.33
C ASP A 224 10.05 6.63 11.47
N PRO A 225 11.28 6.12 11.42
CA PRO A 225 11.87 5.44 12.57
C PRO A 225 12.03 6.36 13.80
N SER A 226 11.81 7.68 13.64
CA SER A 226 11.80 8.67 14.73
C SER A 226 10.45 8.91 15.40
N ASN A 227 9.37 8.22 14.97
CA ASN A 227 8.35 7.82 15.94
C ASN A 227 9.00 6.73 16.78
N GLU A 228 9.84 7.17 17.72
CA GLU A 228 10.54 6.44 18.76
C GLU A 228 10.30 4.93 18.61
N THR A 229 11.27 4.24 18.00
CA THR A 229 11.70 3.04 18.71
C THR A 229 11.92 3.54 20.12
N PRO A 230 11.12 3.12 21.13
CA PRO A 230 11.45 3.46 22.49
C PRO A 230 12.92 3.11 22.60
N ASP A 231 13.75 4.05 23.06
CA ASP A 231 15.14 3.73 23.36
C ASP A 231 15.12 2.38 24.10
N GLU A 232 16.11 1.51 23.91
CA GLU A 232 16.13 0.23 24.64
C GLU A 232 16.01 0.43 26.18
N GLU A 233 16.19 1.67 26.66
CA GLU A 233 15.83 2.14 28.01
C GLU A 233 14.32 2.40 28.26
N ASP A 234 13.54 2.91 27.30
CA ASP A 234 12.09 3.13 27.42
C ASP A 234 11.24 1.86 27.20
N ALA A 235 11.81 0.84 26.55
CA ALA A 235 11.19 -0.49 26.49
C ALA A 235 11.05 -1.14 27.89
N LEU A 236 11.78 -0.65 28.90
CA LEU A 236 11.67 -1.12 30.29
C LEU A 236 10.46 -0.51 31.04
N VAL A 237 9.77 0.49 30.48
CA VAL A 237 8.71 1.24 31.21
C VAL A 237 7.33 1.11 30.56
N GLN A 238 7.21 0.53 29.36
CA GLN A 238 5.88 0.16 28.86
C GLN A 238 5.31 -0.98 29.71
N LYS A 239 4.39 -0.62 30.60
CA LYS A 239 3.53 -1.56 31.33
C LYS A 239 2.60 -2.24 30.34
N THR A 240 3.13 -3.19 29.58
CA THR A 240 2.32 -4.14 28.83
C THR A 240 1.54 -4.99 29.84
N THR A 241 0.26 -5.23 29.54
CA THR A 241 -0.58 -6.09 30.36
C THR A 241 -1.36 -7.02 29.44
N GLY A 242 -1.49 -8.29 29.82
CA GLY A 242 -2.29 -9.28 29.09
C GLY A 242 -1.48 -10.20 28.16
N ASN A 243 -0.15 -10.20 28.29
CA ASN A 243 0.73 -11.20 27.69
C ASN A 243 0.97 -12.40 28.60
N ILE A 244 0.86 -12.23 29.93
CA ILE A 244 1.14 -13.28 30.90
C ILE A 244 -0.07 -13.52 31.78
N PHE A 245 -0.46 -14.78 31.95
CA PHE A 245 -1.56 -15.20 32.82
C PHE A 245 -1.11 -16.33 33.73
N TYR A 246 -1.28 -16.16 35.03
CA TYR A 246 -1.04 -17.22 36.00
C TYR A 246 -2.35 -17.78 36.55
N LYS A 247 -2.41 -19.10 36.67
CA LYS A 247 -3.53 -19.80 37.30
C LYS A 247 -3.03 -21.03 38.05
N LYS A 248 -3.13 -21.03 39.38
CA LYS A 248 -2.98 -22.25 40.19
C LYS A 248 -4.10 -23.23 39.84
N LEU A 249 -3.74 -24.47 39.50
CA LEU A 249 -4.71 -25.53 39.17
C LEU A 249 -4.93 -26.47 40.36
N THR A 250 -3.86 -26.84 41.05
CA THR A 250 -3.85 -27.67 42.28
C THR A 250 -2.74 -27.20 43.23
N ASP A 251 -2.59 -27.84 44.40
CA ASP A 251 -1.49 -27.54 45.32
C ASP A 251 -0.10 -27.89 44.79
N HIS A 252 -0.02 -28.68 43.73
CA HIS A 252 1.24 -29.09 43.11
C HIS A 252 1.31 -28.71 41.63
N THR A 253 0.38 -27.89 41.13
CA THR A 253 0.31 -27.58 39.70
C THR A 253 -0.23 -26.17 39.47
N ALA A 254 0.47 -25.41 38.64
CA ALA A 254 0.03 -24.12 38.13
C ALA A 254 0.22 -24.05 36.62
N LEU A 255 -0.55 -23.19 35.98
CA LEU A 255 -0.45 -22.82 34.57
C LEU A 255 0.09 -21.39 34.50
N LEU A 256 1.18 -21.22 33.76
CA LEU A 256 1.66 -19.92 33.31
C LEU A 256 1.47 -19.87 31.78
N GLU A 257 0.50 -19.09 31.33
CA GLU A 257 0.27 -18.85 29.91
C GLU A 257 1.02 -17.57 29.50
N VAL A 258 1.98 -17.72 28.59
CA VAL A 258 2.71 -16.60 27.99
C VAL A 258 2.26 -16.48 26.53
N LYS A 259 1.44 -15.48 26.24
CA LYS A 259 0.95 -15.17 24.89
C LYS A 259 2.00 -14.47 24.03
N SER A 260 2.89 -13.68 24.64
CA SER A 260 3.97 -12.96 23.97
C SER A 260 5.13 -12.72 24.92
N PHE A 261 6.35 -12.70 24.40
CA PHE A 261 7.57 -12.29 25.13
C PHE A 261 7.89 -10.80 24.94
N GLY A 262 7.00 -10.04 24.31
CA GLY A 262 7.14 -8.59 24.20
C GLY A 262 6.81 -7.84 25.49
N GLY A 263 6.38 -8.53 26.55
CA GLY A 263 6.11 -7.92 27.83
C GLY A 263 7.37 -7.69 28.67
N GLY A 264 7.39 -6.61 29.46
CA GLY A 264 8.52 -6.27 30.32
C GLY A 264 8.66 -7.20 31.54
N ALA A 265 9.82 -7.18 32.20
CA ALA A 265 10.07 -7.94 33.44
C ALA A 265 9.00 -7.70 34.51
N TYR A 266 8.50 -6.46 34.60
CA TYR A 266 7.40 -6.09 35.47
C TYR A 266 6.13 -6.93 35.26
N GLU A 267 5.77 -7.25 34.01
CA GLU A 267 4.58 -8.05 33.72
C GLU A 267 4.77 -9.50 34.19
N MET A 268 5.98 -10.05 34.03
CA MET A 268 6.34 -11.39 34.52
C MET A 268 6.32 -11.46 36.05
N ASP A 269 6.82 -10.43 36.72
CA ASP A 269 6.85 -10.36 38.19
C ASP A 269 5.46 -10.10 38.81
N SER A 270 4.47 -9.70 38.00
CA SER A 270 3.13 -9.31 38.46
C SER A 270 2.13 -10.46 38.61
N VAL A 271 2.46 -11.67 38.13
CA VAL A 271 1.55 -12.82 38.04
C VAL A 271 1.82 -13.93 39.04
#